data_AF-A0AAD9BKP5-F1
#
_entry.id   AF-A0AAD9BKP5-F1
#
_cell.length_a   1.000
_cell.length_b   1.000
_cell.length_c   1.000
_cell.angle_alpha   90.00
_cell.angle_beta   90.00
_cell.angle_gamma   90.00
#
_symmetry.space_group_name_H-M   'P 1'
#
loop_
_entity.id
_entity.type
_entity.pdbx_description
1 polymer ?
#
loop_
_entity_poly.entity_id
_entity_poly.type
_entity_poly.pdbx_seq_one_letter_code
_entity_poly.pdbx_strand_id
1 'polypeptide(L)'
;MHDEEGDLVAGFISSVLPNSSTNELVLEALREMGVDTLEDLKYVNEADLKNVMRPIDARKLMASVKALSENDASGTPDPPPQS
;
A
#
# COMPACT_ATOMS: atom_id res chain seq x y z
N MET A 1 -6.15 19.45 6.66
CA MET A 1 -6.59 18.99 5.33
C MET A 1 -5.56 17.99 4.79
N HIS A 2 -5.21 16.97 5.57
CA HIS A 2 -4.40 15.81 5.10
C HIS A 2 -5.21 14.52 5.30
N ASP A 3 -6.53 14.63 5.35
CA ASP A 3 -7.43 13.54 5.74
C ASP A 3 -7.84 12.69 4.53
N GLU A 4 -7.67 13.19 3.30
CA GLU A 4 -8.07 12.47 2.08
C GLU A 4 -7.09 11.33 1.74
N GLU A 5 -5.77 11.57 1.68
CA GLU A 5 -4.81 10.48 1.46
C GLU A 5 -4.77 9.47 2.62
N GLY A 6 -4.90 9.93 3.86
CA GLY A 6 -4.97 9.04 5.02
C GLY A 6 -6.17 8.09 4.94
N ASP A 7 -7.33 8.59 4.48
CA ASP A 7 -8.53 7.77 4.28
C ASP A 7 -8.36 6.77 3.12
N LEU A 8 -7.62 7.14 2.07
CA LEU A 8 -7.27 6.22 0.97
C LEU A 8 -6.37 5.08 1.46
N VAL A 9 -5.36 5.37 2.29
CA VAL A 9 -4.50 4.34 2.90
C VAL A 9 -5.33 3.43 3.81
N ALA A 10 -6.22 3.99 4.63
CA ALA A 10 -7.12 3.22 5.49
C ALA A 10 -8.08 2.31 4.72
N GLY A 11 -8.67 2.84 3.64
CA GLY A 11 -9.54 2.08 2.74
C GLY A 11 -8.81 0.94 2.05
N PHE A 12 -7.58 1.20 1.57
CA PHE A 12 -6.75 0.18 0.94
C PHE A 12 -6.38 -0.94 1.92
N ILE A 13 -5.92 -0.60 3.12
CA ILE A 13 -5.57 -1.60 4.14
C ILE A 13 -6.79 -2.42 4.53
N SER A 14 -7.95 -1.80 4.69
CA SER A 14 -9.20 -2.50 5.00
C SER A 14 -9.68 -3.41 3.86
N SER A 15 -9.32 -3.11 2.62
CA SER A 15 -9.60 -3.98 1.47
C SER A 15 -8.71 -5.23 1.46
N VAL A 16 -7.45 -5.11 1.88
CA VAL A 16 -6.50 -6.24 1.91
C VAL A 16 -6.65 -7.08 3.17
N LEU A 17 -6.87 -6.42 4.31
CA LEU A 17 -6.93 -7.02 5.64
C LEU A 17 -8.39 -6.95 6.15
N PRO A 18 -9.10 -8.09 6.21
CA PRO A 18 -10.50 -8.11 6.63
C PRO A 18 -10.70 -7.90 8.13
N ASN A 19 -9.63 -7.76 8.92
CA ASN A 19 -9.71 -7.65 10.38
C ASN A 19 -9.55 -6.21 10.86
N SER A 20 -10.66 -5.55 11.16
CA SER A 20 -10.71 -4.13 11.54
C SER A 20 -9.85 -3.78 12.77
N SER A 21 -9.72 -4.68 13.76
CA SER A 21 -8.89 -4.41 14.96
C SER A 21 -7.39 -4.40 14.66
N THR A 22 -6.96 -5.10 13.61
CA THR A 22 -5.56 -5.06 13.16
C THR A 22 -5.31 -3.83 12.29
N ASN A 23 -6.33 -3.33 11.58
CA ASN A 23 -6.18 -2.21 10.67
C ASN A 23 -5.80 -0.90 11.37
N GLU A 24 -6.38 -0.60 12.53
CA GLU A 24 -6.01 0.61 13.29
C GLU A 24 -4.54 0.60 13.74
N LEU A 25 -4.07 -0.52 14.30
CA LEU A 25 -2.67 -0.69 14.72
C LEU A 25 -1.71 -0.58 13.53
N VAL A 26 -2.11 -1.11 12.37
CA VAL A 26 -1.32 -1.02 11.15
C VAL A 26 -1.27 0.41 10.63
N LEU A 27 -2.39 1.12 10.63
CA LEU A 27 -2.45 2.52 10.18
C LEU A 27 -1.62 3.43 11.08
N GLU A 28 -1.69 3.23 12.40
CA GLU A 28 -0.88 3.99 13.35
C GLU A 28 0.61 3.73 13.12
N ALA A 29 1.02 2.46 13.00
CA ALA A 29 2.43 2.12 12.76
C ALA A 29 2.94 2.68 11.42
N LEU A 30 2.13 2.64 10.36
CA LEU A 30 2.49 3.24 9.06
C LEU A 30 2.69 4.74 9.18
N ARG A 31 1.81 5.42 9.91
CA ARG A 31 1.93 6.86 10.15
C ARG A 31 3.16 7.22 10.99
N GLU A 32 3.50 6.41 11.99
CA GLU A 32 4.75 6.57 12.76
C GLU A 32 6.00 6.39 11.89
N MET A 33 5.91 5.57 10.83
CA MET A 33 6.97 5.42 9.84
C MET A 33 7.00 6.55 8.79
N GLY A 34 6.04 7.48 8.84
CA GLY A 34 5.92 8.58 7.88
C GLY A 34 5.23 8.20 6.57
N VAL A 35 4.44 7.12 6.56
CA VAL A 35 3.62 6.73 5.42
C VAL A 35 2.30 7.50 5.49
N ASP A 36 2.17 8.53 4.66
CA ASP A 36 0.97 9.37 4.60
C ASP A 36 0.12 9.07 3.35
N THR A 37 0.71 8.47 2.31
CA THR A 37 0.08 8.23 1.01
C THR A 37 0.18 6.77 0.54
N LEU A 38 -0.64 6.40 -0.46
CA LEU A 38 -0.53 5.08 -1.12
C LEU A 38 0.80 4.90 -1.85
N GLU A 39 1.44 5.98 -2.28
CA GLU A 39 2.75 5.93 -2.92
C GLU A 39 3.85 5.60 -1.92
N ASP A 40 3.75 6.12 -0.69
CA ASP A 40 4.71 5.84 0.38
C ASP A 40 4.76 4.35 0.75
N LEU A 41 3.62 3.64 0.59
CA LEU A 41 3.54 2.20 0.83
C LEU A 41 4.50 1.39 -0.06
N LYS A 42 4.94 1.92 -1.21
CA LYS A 42 5.90 1.27 -2.11
C LYS A 42 7.30 1.15 -1.50
N TYR A 43 7.60 1.97 -0.49
CA TYR A 43 8.89 1.97 0.21
C TYR A 43 8.88 1.13 1.49
N VAL A 44 7.71 0.66 1.93
CA VAL A 44 7.55 -0.20 3.10
C VAL A 44 7.96 -1.63 2.77
N ASN A 45 8.70 -2.29 3.67
CA ASN A 45 9.08 -3.70 3.53
C ASN A 45 8.36 -4.59 4.56
N GLU A 46 8.33 -5.90 4.30
CA GLU A 46 7.79 -6.88 5.24
C GLU A 46 8.46 -6.83 6.61
N ALA A 47 9.75 -6.51 6.66
CA ALA A 47 10.51 -6.41 7.90
C ALA A 47 10.04 -5.27 8.80
N ASP A 48 9.48 -4.20 8.22
CA ASP A 48 8.95 -3.04 8.93
C ASP A 48 7.61 -3.39 9.59
N LEU A 49 6.84 -4.27 8.94
CA LEU A 49 5.52 -4.71 9.38
C LEU A 49 5.54 -5.89 10.36
N LYS A 50 6.70 -6.52 10.57
CA LYS A 50 6.84 -7.76 11.37
C LYS A 50 6.39 -7.62 12.82
N ASN A 51 6.49 -6.41 13.38
CA ASN A 51 6.11 -6.11 14.77
C ASN A 51 4.63 -5.70 14.90
N VAL A 52 3.96 -5.47 13.77
CA VAL A 52 2.63 -4.87 13.70
C VAL A 52 1.59 -5.89 13.26
N MET A 53 1.95 -6.80 12.36
CA MET A 53 1.05 -7.84 11.84
C MET A 53 1.77 -9.17 11.60
N ARG A 54 0.98 -10.21 11.32
CA ARG A 54 1.52 -11.54 11.02
C ARG A 54 2.24 -11.53 9.65
N PRO A 55 3.29 -12.34 9.48
CA PRO A 55 4.04 -12.39 8.21
C PRO A 55 3.19 -12.70 6.97
N ILE A 56 2.09 -13.44 7.13
CA ILE A 56 1.18 -13.75 6.01
C ILE A 56 0.33 -12.55 5.59
N ASP A 57 -0.03 -11.69 6.54
CA ASP A 57 -0.84 -10.50 6.30
C ASP A 57 0.04 -9.40 5.67
N ALA A 58 1.29 -9.27 6.14
CA ALA A 58 2.29 -8.38 5.53
C ALA A 58 2.56 -8.73 4.06
N ARG A 59 2.76 -10.02 3.76
CA ARG A 59 2.93 -10.51 2.38
C ARG A 59 1.76 -10.16 1.47
N LYS A 60 0.52 -10.28 1.96
CA LYS A 60 -0.68 -9.90 1.20
C LYS A 60 -0.76 -8.40 0.94
N LEU A 61 -0.41 -7.59 1.94
CA LEU A 61 -0.34 -6.13 1.79
C LEU A 61 0.69 -5.74 0.72
N MET A 62 1.92 -6.25 0.82
CA MET A 62 2.98 -5.95 -0.15
C MET A 62 2.64 -6.41 -1.56
N ALA A 63 2.03 -7.60 -1.71
CA ALA A 63 1.55 -8.07 -3.01
C ALA A 63 0.48 -7.14 -3.60
N SER A 64 -0.41 -6.61 -2.77
CA SER A 64 -1.47 -5.69 -3.19
C SER A 64 -0.91 -4.31 -3.57
N VAL A 65 0.06 -3.80 -2.82
CA VAL A 65 0.75 -2.53 -3.12
C VAL A 65 1.49 -2.63 -4.46
N LYS A 66 2.16 -3.77 -4.70
CA LYS A 66 2.85 -4.03 -5.97
C LYS A 66 1.87 -4.08 -7.15
N ALA A 67 0.73 -4.75 -6.98
CA ALA A 67 -0.32 -4.78 -7.99
C ALA A 67 -0.92 -3.40 -8.26
N LEU A 68 -1.06 -2.56 -7.23
CA LEU A 68 -1.51 -1.17 -7.38
C LEU A 68 -0.54 -0.37 -8.26
N SER A 69 0.77 -0.51 -8.02
CA SER A 69 1.80 0.19 -8.79
C SER A 69 1.98 -0.33 -10.22
N GLU A 70 1.71 -1.61 -10.47
CA GLU A 70 1.76 -2.20 -11.81
C GLU A 70 0.58 -1.79 -12.69
N ASN A 71 -0.57 -1.48 -12.07
CA ASN A 71 -1.76 -1.05 -12.80
C ASN A 71 -1.61 0.36 -13.41
N ASP A 72 -0.87 1.26 -12.74
CA ASP A 72 -0.50 2.58 -13.28
C ASP A 72 0.46 2.49 -14.48
N ALA A 73 1.23 1.42 -14.59
CA ALA A 73 2.24 1.26 -15.64
C ALA A 73 1.69 0.68 -16.97
N SER A 74 0.41 0.31 -17.02
CA SER A 74 -0.19 -0.33 -18.21
C SER A 74 -0.79 0.64 -19.24
N GLY A 75 -0.64 1.95 -19.04
CA GLY A 75 -1.08 3.02 -19.93
C GLY A 75 -0.17 3.30 -21.13
N THR A 76 -0.13 2.37 -22.07
CA THR A 76 0.24 2.48 -23.50
C THR A 76 1.69 2.26 -23.99
N PRO A 77 1.83 1.60 -25.16
CA PRO A 77 3.07 1.08 -25.73
C PRO A 77 3.76 2.10 -26.65
N ASP A 78 5.07 1.95 -26.78
CA ASP A 78 5.92 2.64 -27.76
C ASP A 78 5.27 2.62 -29.17
N PRO A 79 4.97 3.77 -29.79
CA PRO A 79 4.54 3.77 -31.19
C PRO A 79 5.75 3.42 -32.06
N PRO A 80 5.67 2.41 -32.96
CA PRO A 80 6.78 2.11 -33.85
C PRO A 80 7.02 3.31 -34.79
N PRO A 81 8.29 3.65 -35.10
CA PRO A 81 8.58 4.67 -36.08
C PRO A 81 8.15 4.15 -37.46
N GLN A 82 7.18 4.80 -38.09
CA GLN A 82 6.85 4.56 -39.50
C GLN A 82 7.36 5.72 -40.36
N SER A 83 8.16 5.29 -41.35
CA SER A 83 9.02 6.03 -42.30
C SER A 83 8.38 7.14 -43.11
#